data_AF-A0A4R6QWS5-F1
#
_entry.id   AF-A0A4R6QWS5-F1
#
_cell.length_a   1.000
_cell.length_b   1.000
_cell.length_c   1.000
_cell.angle_alpha   90.00
_cell.angle_beta   90.00
_cell.angle_gamma   90.00
#
_symmetry.space_group_name_H-M   'P 1'
#
loop_
_entity.id
_entity.type
_entity.pdbx_description
1 polymer ?
#
loop_
_entity_poly.entity_id
_entity_poly.type
_entity_poly.pdbx_seq_one_letter_code
_entity_poly.pdbx_strand_id
1 'polypeptide(L)'
;MSPSRRTAAHSAPADAVRAERERIRALLLAQRPELGARLAVGPSGALVIPLRRGGSVEIGRMRRRGTSRWVVVAPSAAGARVREPATPDAIVRVVLAALDEDATGRSLSAVR
;
A
#
# COMPACT_ATOMS: atom_id res chain seq x y z
N MET A 1 1.14 -30.48 -33.10
CA MET A 1 1.47 -30.00 -31.75
C MET A 1 2.31 -28.74 -31.89
N SER A 2 1.75 -27.57 -31.56
CA SER A 2 2.47 -26.29 -31.59
C SER A 2 2.53 -25.74 -30.17
N PRO A 3 3.70 -25.44 -29.58
CA PRO A 3 3.73 -24.77 -28.30
C PRO A 3 3.43 -23.28 -28.51
N SER A 4 2.33 -22.84 -27.92
CA SER A 4 1.88 -21.46 -27.84
C SER A 4 2.94 -20.56 -27.19
N ARG A 5 3.68 -19.79 -27.99
CA ARG A 5 4.42 -18.61 -27.50
C ARG A 5 3.45 -17.46 -27.23
N ARG A 6 2.74 -17.50 -26.10
CA ARG A 6 1.93 -16.36 -25.62
C ARG A 6 2.00 -16.24 -24.09
N THR A 7 3.19 -16.03 -23.53
CA THR A 7 3.33 -15.74 -22.08
C THR A 7 4.61 -14.99 -21.69
N ALA A 8 5.18 -14.16 -22.57
CA ALA A 8 6.37 -13.35 -22.22
C ALA A 8 6.07 -11.84 -22.11
N ALA A 9 5.02 -11.33 -22.78
CA ALA A 9 4.78 -9.89 -22.89
C ALA A 9 3.90 -9.28 -21.77
N HIS A 10 3.16 -10.11 -21.01
CA HIS A 10 2.30 -9.63 -19.90
C HIS A 10 2.97 -9.69 -18.52
N SER A 11 4.20 -10.22 -18.45
CA SER A 11 4.84 -10.62 -17.19
C SER A 11 5.70 -9.48 -16.59
N ALA A 12 6.47 -8.78 -17.41
CA ALA A 12 7.37 -7.72 -16.94
C ALA A 12 6.68 -6.60 -16.12
N PRO A 13 5.49 -6.08 -16.50
CA PRO A 13 4.79 -5.08 -15.69
C PRO A 13 4.24 -5.65 -14.38
N ALA A 14 3.77 -6.90 -14.39
CA ALA A 14 3.22 -7.56 -13.21
C ALA A 14 4.34 -7.90 -12.20
N ASP A 15 5.51 -8.32 -12.69
CA ASP A 15 6.67 -8.62 -11.86
C ASP A 15 7.28 -7.36 -11.26
N ALA A 16 7.35 -6.27 -12.04
CA ALA A 16 7.78 -4.97 -11.52
C ALA A 16 6.84 -4.44 -10.40
N VAL A 17 5.51 -4.58 -10.58
CA VAL A 17 4.54 -4.19 -9.55
C VAL A 17 4.68 -5.04 -8.29
N ARG A 18 4.90 -6.36 -8.45
CA ARG A 18 5.15 -7.28 -7.34
C ARG A 18 6.43 -6.91 -6.59
N ALA A 19 7.52 -6.67 -7.31
CA ALA A 19 8.80 -6.29 -6.72
C ALA A 19 8.70 -4.98 -5.93
N GLU A 20 8.01 -3.97 -6.49
CA GLU A 20 7.80 -2.70 -5.82
C GLU A 20 6.93 -2.85 -4.56
N ARG A 21 5.90 -3.72 -4.60
CA ARG A 21 5.09 -4.06 -3.42
C ARG A 21 5.92 -4.72 -2.33
N GLU A 22 6.72 -5.72 -2.67
CA GLU A 22 7.58 -6.40 -1.69
C GLU A 22 8.65 -5.45 -1.14
N ARG A 23 9.13 -4.48 -1.94
CA ARG A 23 9.99 -3.39 -1.46
C ARG A 23 9.28 -2.52 -0.42
N ILE A 24 8.04 -2.09 -0.69
CA ILE A 24 7.24 -1.34 0.29
C ILE A 24 7.02 -2.16 1.56
N ARG A 25 6.69 -3.44 1.42
CA ARG A 25 6.51 -4.37 2.55
C ARG A 25 7.78 -4.47 3.39
N ALA A 26 8.93 -4.69 2.76
CA ALA A 26 10.22 -4.78 3.44
C ALA A 26 10.54 -3.49 4.22
N LEU A 27 10.30 -2.32 3.63
CA LEU A 27 10.50 -1.03 4.31
C LEU A 27 9.57 -0.85 5.52
N LEU A 28 8.30 -1.26 5.40
CA LEU A 28 7.36 -1.23 6.54
C LEU A 28 7.83 -2.13 7.68
N LEU A 29 8.27 -3.36 7.37
CA LEU A 29 8.72 -4.33 8.36
C LEU A 29 10.08 -3.95 8.99
N ALA A 30 10.95 -3.28 8.24
CA ALA A 30 12.19 -2.72 8.78
C ALA A 30 11.91 -1.64 9.84
N GLN A 31 10.88 -0.83 9.63
CA GLN A 31 10.50 0.24 10.57
C GLN A 31 9.64 -0.24 11.73
N ARG A 32 8.75 -1.22 11.50
CA ARG A 32 7.82 -1.78 12.48
C ARG A 32 7.67 -3.29 12.30
N PRO A 33 8.58 -4.10 12.88
CA PRO A 33 8.56 -5.55 12.75
C PRO A 33 7.24 -6.19 13.21
N GLU A 34 6.55 -5.58 14.17
CA GLU A 34 5.26 -6.04 14.70
C GLU A 34 4.13 -6.03 13.66
N LEU A 35 4.29 -5.31 12.54
CA LEU A 35 3.35 -5.37 11.43
C LEU A 35 3.35 -6.74 10.74
N GLY A 36 4.43 -7.53 10.87
CA GLY A 36 4.54 -8.84 10.25
C GLY A 36 3.41 -9.80 10.59
N ALA A 37 2.82 -9.66 11.79
CA ALA A 37 1.72 -10.51 12.25
C ALA A 37 0.35 -10.15 11.64
N ARG A 38 0.19 -8.94 11.09
CA ARG A 38 -1.12 -8.43 10.61
C ARG A 38 -1.12 -7.90 9.18
N LEU A 39 0.04 -7.64 8.61
CA LEU A 39 0.19 -7.18 7.23
C LEU A 39 -0.13 -8.35 6.28
N ALA A 40 -1.17 -8.17 5.48
CA ALA A 40 -1.62 -9.15 4.50
C ALA A 40 -1.55 -8.59 3.08
N VAL A 41 -1.56 -9.48 2.09
CA VAL A 41 -1.80 -9.11 0.68
C VAL A 41 -3.27 -9.40 0.37
N GLY A 42 -4.02 -8.36 0.03
CA GLY A 42 -5.42 -8.47 -0.35
C GLY A 42 -5.61 -9.08 -1.75
N PRO A 43 -6.85 -9.42 -2.14
CA PRO A 43 -7.16 -10.06 -3.42
C PRO A 43 -6.82 -9.19 -4.64
N SER A 44 -6.81 -7.87 -4.48
CA SER A 44 -6.36 -6.91 -5.50
C SER A 44 -4.83 -6.82 -5.64
N GLY A 45 -4.08 -7.55 -4.81
CA GLY A 45 -2.63 -7.44 -4.69
C GLY A 45 -2.14 -6.27 -3.84
N ALA A 46 -3.05 -5.51 -3.21
CA ALA A 46 -2.73 -4.45 -2.27
C ALA A 46 -2.14 -5.00 -0.95
N LEU A 47 -1.29 -4.22 -0.28
CA LEU A 47 -0.96 -4.50 1.12
C LEU A 47 -2.07 -3.95 2.00
N VAL A 48 -2.52 -4.74 2.97
CA VAL A 48 -3.61 -4.40 3.88
C VAL A 48 -3.12 -4.53 5.30
N ILE A 49 -3.32 -3.49 6.10
CA ILE A 49 -2.97 -3.45 7.52
C ILE A 49 -4.24 -3.14 8.32
N PRO A 50 -4.83 -4.12 9.02
CA PRO A 50 -5.99 -3.89 9.88
C PRO A 50 -5.69 -2.87 10.98
N LEU A 51 -6.64 -1.97 11.22
CA LEU A 51 -6.59 -0.99 12.31
C LEU A 51 -7.26 -1.51 13.57
N ARG A 52 -6.85 -0.99 14.74
CA ARG A 52 -7.38 -1.43 16.04
C ARG A 52 -8.84 -1.01 16.23
N ARG A 53 -9.22 0.16 15.71
CA ARG A 53 -10.57 0.73 15.82
C ARG A 53 -11.52 0.29 14.69
N GLY A 54 -11.09 -0.69 13.88
CA GLY A 54 -11.81 -1.13 12.70
C GLY A 54 -11.36 -0.43 11.43
N GLY A 55 -11.66 -1.04 10.28
CA GLY A 55 -11.12 -0.64 8.99
C GLY A 55 -9.68 -1.08 8.76
N SER A 56 -9.06 -0.59 7.70
CA SER A 56 -7.69 -0.94 7.35
C SER A 56 -6.99 0.18 6.59
N VAL A 57 -5.67 0.23 6.69
CA VAL A 57 -4.83 1.00 5.77
C VAL A 57 -4.50 0.11 4.59
N GLU A 58 -4.81 0.57 3.37
CA GLU A 58 -4.57 -0.15 2.13
C GLU A 58 -3.52 0.56 1.28
N ILE A 59 -2.57 -0.21 0.75
CA ILE A 59 -1.54 0.27 -0.17
C ILE A 59 -1.72 -0.46 -1.50
N GLY A 60 -2.27 0.23 -2.48
CA GLY A 60 -2.69 -0.37 -3.74
C GLY A 60 -2.25 0.43 -4.96
N ARG A 61 -2.41 -0.18 -6.14
CA ARG A 61 -2.21 0.49 -7.43
C ARG A 61 -3.57 0.95 -7.96
N MET A 62 -3.70 2.24 -8.27
CA MET A 62 -4.91 2.81 -8.87
C MET A 62 -4.55 3.70 -10.06
N ARG A 63 -5.44 3.76 -11.06
CA ARG A 63 -5.35 4.76 -12.12
C ARG A 63 -5.75 6.12 -11.57
N ARG A 64 -4.84 7.09 -11.65
CA ARG A 64 -5.03 8.48 -11.23
C ARG A 64 -4.61 9.38 -12.39
N ARG A 65 -5.56 10.15 -12.92
CA ARG A 65 -5.36 11.04 -14.09
C ARG A 65 -4.68 10.31 -15.26
N GLY A 66 -5.18 9.12 -15.60
CA GLY A 66 -4.66 8.29 -16.69
C GLY A 66 -3.37 7.51 -16.39
N THR A 67 -2.68 7.80 -15.28
CA THR A 67 -1.45 7.10 -14.90
C THR A 67 -1.70 6.14 -13.75
N SER A 68 -1.20 4.91 -13.83
CA SER A 68 -1.24 3.99 -12.69
C SER A 68 -0.23 4.46 -11.63
N ARG A 69 -0.72 4.70 -10.40
CA ARG A 69 0.04 5.20 -9.24
C ARG A 69 -0.16 4.31 -8.03
N TRP A 70 0.84 4.28 -7.15
CA TRP A 70 0.63 3.76 -5.80
C TRP A 70 -0.20 4.76 -4.99
N VAL A 71 -1.14 4.25 -4.22
CA VAL A 71 -1.97 5.04 -3.34
C VAL A 71 -1.97 4.40 -1.96
N VAL A 72 -2.11 5.26 -0.95
CA VAL A 72 -2.42 4.84 0.42
C VAL A 72 -3.82 5.31 0.74
N VAL A 73 -4.68 4.38 1.09
CA VAL A 73 -6.04 4.64 1.55
C VAL A 73 -6.08 4.37 3.04
N ALA A 74 -6.55 5.35 3.81
CA ALA A 74 -6.74 5.20 5.25
C ALA A 74 -8.13 5.73 5.65
N PRO A 75 -8.78 5.15 6.66
CA PRO A 75 -10.00 5.70 7.23
C PRO A 75 -9.76 7.13 7.77
N SER A 76 -10.79 7.96 7.72
CA SER A 76 -10.80 9.31 8.24
C SER A 76 -12.20 9.68 8.73
N ALA A 77 -12.34 10.77 9.50
CA ALA A 77 -13.65 11.22 9.99
C ALA A 77 -14.67 11.49 8.86
N ALA A 78 -14.21 11.83 7.65
CA ALA A 78 -15.05 12.08 6.48
C ALA A 78 -15.23 10.84 5.58
N GLY A 79 -14.88 9.64 6.04
CA GLY A 79 -14.89 8.40 5.26
C GLY A 79 -13.48 7.88 5.00
N ALA A 80 -12.98 7.98 3.77
CA ALA A 80 -11.64 7.53 3.42
C ALA A 80 -10.77 8.65 2.87
N ARG A 81 -9.51 8.71 3.32
CA ARG A 81 -8.49 9.62 2.79
C ARG A 81 -7.57 8.84 1.86
N VAL A 82 -7.45 9.31 0.62
CA VAL A 82 -6.53 8.75 -0.39
C VAL A 82 -5.34 9.69 -0.54
N ARG A 83 -4.13 9.16 -0.41
CA ARG A 83 -2.87 9.88 -0.68
C ARG A 83 -2.14 9.18 -1.83
N GLU A 84 -1.41 9.95 -2.63
CA GLU A 84 -0.66 9.47 -3.81
C GLU A 84 0.85 9.75 -3.66
N PRO A 85 1.56 9.10 -2.73
CA PRO A 85 2.99 9.35 -2.54
C PRO A 85 3.79 8.82 -3.74
N ALA A 86 4.81 9.58 -4.16
CA ALA A 86 5.55 9.27 -5.38
C ALA A 86 6.64 8.20 -5.20
N THR A 87 7.05 7.90 -3.96
CA THR A 87 8.17 6.99 -3.67
C THR A 87 7.81 5.96 -2.60
N PRO A 88 8.47 4.79 -2.56
CA PRO A 88 8.29 3.79 -1.49
C PRO A 88 8.46 4.37 -0.08
N ASP A 89 9.49 5.19 0.15
CA ASP A 89 9.70 5.84 1.44
C ASP A 89 8.57 6.79 1.81
N ALA A 90 8.04 7.54 0.84
CA ALA A 90 6.89 8.40 1.07
C ALA A 90 5.63 7.59 1.38
N ILE A 91 5.42 6.44 0.72
CA ILE A 91 4.34 5.50 1.06
C ILE A 91 4.47 5.03 2.50
N VAL A 92 5.65 4.56 2.91
CA VAL A 92 5.94 4.10 4.26
C VAL A 92 5.64 5.19 5.28
N ARG A 93 6.12 6.42 5.07
CA ARG A 93 5.82 7.55 5.98
C ARG A 93 4.32 7.81 6.13
N VAL A 94 3.57 7.78 5.03
CA VAL A 94 2.12 7.99 5.07
C VAL A 94 1.42 6.87 5.83
N VAL A 95 1.83 5.62 5.62
CA VAL A 95 1.25 4.46 6.31
C VAL A 95 1.52 4.52 7.81
N LEU A 96 2.78 4.77 8.21
CA LEU A 96 3.14 4.85 9.62
C LEU A 96 2.39 5.99 10.34
N ALA A 97 2.25 7.15 9.68
CA ALA A 97 1.43 8.24 10.20
C ALA A 97 -0.02 7.80 10.43
N ALA A 98 -0.65 7.13 9.46
CA ALA A 98 -2.02 6.64 9.61
C ALA A 98 -2.17 5.60 10.75
N LEU A 99 -1.16 4.75 10.96
CA LEU A 99 -1.14 3.80 12.08
C LEU A 99 -0.96 4.50 13.44
N ASP A 100 -0.19 5.59 13.49
CA ASP A 100 -0.02 6.40 14.70
C ASP A 100 -1.30 7.18 15.04
N GLU A 101 -2.01 7.67 14.02
CA GLU A 101 -3.33 8.27 14.18
C GLU A 101 -4.33 7.26 14.78
N ASP A 102 -4.36 6.02 14.27
CA ASP A 102 -5.19 4.93 14.85
C ASP A 102 -4.78 4.57 16.27
N ALA A 103 -3.48 4.50 16.58
CA ALA A 103 -3.00 4.15 17.92
C ALA A 103 -3.34 5.25 18.95
N THR A 104 -3.17 6.51 18.59
CA THR A 104 -3.35 7.66 19.50
C THR A 104 -4.79 8.16 19.55
N GLY A 105 -5.63 7.83 18.57
CA GLY A 105 -6.99 8.37 18.43
C GLY A 105 -7.01 9.85 18.05
N ARG A 106 -5.86 10.42 17.65
CA ARG A 106 -5.73 11.81 17.22
C ARG A 106 -5.19 11.83 15.79
N SER A 107 -5.86 12.58 14.90
CA SER A 107 -5.32 12.83 13.56
C SER A 107 -4.15 13.81 13.69
N LEU A 108 -2.92 13.30 13.59
CA LEU A 108 -1.72 14.11 13.48
C LEU A 108 -1.77 14.79 12.10
N SER A 109 -2.17 16.06 12.08
CA SER A 109 -2.20 16.84 10.84
C SER A 109 -0.85 16.74 10.12
N ALA A 110 -0.86 16.12 8.94
CA ALA A 110 0.32 15.97 8.12
C ALA A 110 0.87 17.36 7.74
N VAL A 111 2.11 17.63 8.14
CA VAL A 111 2.92 18.69 7.52
C VAL A 111 3.05 18.36 6.02
N ARG A 112 2.74 19.37 5.20
CA ARG A 112 2.62 19.29 3.74
C ARG A 112 3.92 18.89 3.06
#